data_AF-A0A101HQP6-F1
#
_entry.id   AF-A0A101HQP6-F1
#
_cell.length_a   1.000
_cell.length_b   1.000
_cell.length_c   1.000
_cell.angle_alpha   90.00
_cell.angle_beta   90.00
_cell.angle_gamma   90.00
#
_symmetry.space_group_name_H-M   'P 1'
#
loop_
_entity.id
_entity.type
_entity.pdbx_description
1 polymer ?
#
loop_
_entity_poly.entity_id
_entity_poly.type
_entity_poly.pdbx_seq_one_letter_code
_entity_poly.pdbx_strand_id
1 'polypeptide(L)'
;MRRGGSLTGEQYRRYKRNILLPGVGPEGQEKLLDAGVLLVGAGGLGSPAAFYLAAAGIGKIGLIDGDTVSLSNLQRQILHAVPDIGRPKVVSAAEKLKAVNPEIKLEIYQEMFNRGVAEEL
;
A
#
# COMPACT_ATOMS: atom_id res chain seq x y z
N MET A 1 2.21 27.00 10.79
CA MET A 1 1.22 27.02 9.69
C MET A 1 1.75 26.08 8.61
N ARG A 2 1.30 24.82 8.57
CA ARG A 2 1.74 23.86 7.53
C ARG A 2 1.02 24.23 6.23
N ARG A 3 1.76 24.46 5.15
CA ARG A 3 1.18 24.71 3.81
C ARG A 3 0.45 23.44 3.40
N GLY A 4 -0.89 23.45 3.41
CA GLY A 4 -1.68 22.41 2.76
C GLY A 4 -1.33 22.41 1.28
N GLY A 5 -0.75 21.31 0.80
CA GLY A 5 -0.45 21.15 -0.61
C GLY A 5 -1.75 20.86 -1.33
N SER A 6 -2.26 21.84 -2.07
CA SER A 6 -3.47 21.67 -2.87
C SER A 6 -3.33 20.44 -3.77
N LEU A 7 -4.29 19.52 -3.68
CA LEU A 7 -4.39 18.34 -4.56
C LEU A 7 -4.15 18.73 -6.03
N THR A 8 -3.32 17.97 -6.74
CA THR A 8 -3.18 18.18 -8.19
C THR A 8 -4.50 17.88 -8.90
N GLY A 9 -4.68 18.40 -10.11
CA GLY A 9 -5.88 18.09 -10.90
C GLY A 9 -6.06 16.60 -11.19
N GLU A 10 -4.95 15.84 -11.28
CA GLU A 10 -5.01 14.38 -11.43
C GLU A 10 -5.41 13.67 -10.14
N GLN A 11 -4.83 14.06 -9.00
CA GLN A 11 -5.20 13.55 -7.68
C GLN A 11 -6.67 13.82 -7.37
N TYR A 12 -7.15 15.03 -7.68
CA TYR A 12 -8.56 15.36 -7.51
C TYR A 12 -9.47 14.47 -8.36
N ARG A 13 -9.08 14.16 -9.60
CA ARG A 13 -9.84 13.22 -10.46
C ARG A 13 -9.81 11.79 -9.90
N ARG A 14 -8.64 11.29 -9.50
CA ARG A 14 -8.46 9.94 -8.94
C ARG A 14 -9.27 9.74 -7.66
N TYR A 15 -9.19 10.69 -6.73
CA TYR A 15 -9.77 10.58 -5.40
C TYR A 15 -11.14 11.27 -5.25
N LYS A 16 -11.75 11.72 -6.36
CA LYS A 16 -13.04 12.44 -6.34
C LYS A 16 -14.09 11.75 -5.48
N ARG A 17 -14.20 10.42 -5.56
CA ARG A 17 -15.18 9.65 -4.78
C ARG A 17 -14.84 9.58 -3.29
N ASN A 18 -13.56 9.56 -2.92
CA ASN A 18 -13.13 9.59 -1.52
C ASN A 18 -13.41 10.97 -0.92
N ILE A 19 -13.10 12.03 -1.65
CA ILE A 19 -13.29 13.43 -1.23
C ILE A 19 -14.77 13.73 -0.95
N LEU A 20 -15.69 13.14 -1.71
CA LEU A 20 -17.13 13.31 -1.52
C LEU A 20 -17.68 12.63 -0.26
N LEU A 21 -16.90 11.76 0.40
CA LEU A 21 -17.36 11.09 1.62
C LEU A 21 -17.44 12.09 2.80
N PRO A 22 -18.54 12.09 3.55
CA PRO A 22 -18.64 12.87 4.79
C PRO A 22 -17.48 12.56 5.73
N GLY A 23 -16.80 13.60 6.21
CA GLY A 23 -15.65 13.47 7.13
C GLY A 23 -14.29 13.27 6.46
N VAL A 24 -14.23 13.09 5.13
CA VAL A 24 -12.96 13.07 4.38
C VAL A 24 -12.68 14.46 3.81
N GLY A 25 -13.44 14.90 2.79
CA GLY A 25 -13.19 16.17 2.12
C GLY A 25 -11.81 16.26 1.45
N PRO A 26 -11.49 17.41 0.81
CA PRO A 26 -10.16 17.64 0.24
C PRO A 26 -9.06 17.54 1.30
N GLU A 27 -9.29 18.10 2.49
CA GLU A 27 -8.30 18.14 3.58
C GLU A 27 -8.01 16.74 4.15
N GLY A 28 -9.00 15.87 4.22
CA GLY A 28 -8.80 14.47 4.63
C GLY A 28 -8.03 13.69 3.58
N GLN A 29 -8.27 13.93 2.29
CA GLN A 29 -7.50 13.30 1.23
C GLN A 29 -6.04 13.77 1.21
N GLU A 30 -5.78 15.05 1.45
CA GLU A 30 -4.41 15.57 1.64
C GLU A 30 -3.71 14.86 2.81
N LYS A 31 -4.40 14.68 3.95
CA LYS A 31 -3.85 13.92 5.08
C LYS A 31 -3.51 12.46 4.74
N LEU A 32 -4.32 11.80 3.90
CA LEU A 32 -4.01 10.44 3.43
C LEU A 32 -2.75 10.45 2.55
N LEU A 33 -2.64 11.41 1.62
CA LEU A 33 -1.46 11.56 0.77
C LEU A 33 -0.19 11.91 1.54
N ASP A 34 -0.29 12.60 2.68
CA ASP A 34 0.84 12.88 3.56
C ASP A 34 1.16 11.73 4.53
N ALA A 35 0.29 10.71 4.63
CA ALA A 35 0.44 9.62 5.58
C ALA A 35 1.43 8.55 5.09
N GLY A 36 2.10 7.92 6.06
CA GLY A 36 2.92 6.74 5.89
C GLY A 36 2.37 5.56 6.69
N VAL A 37 2.35 4.37 6.08
CA VAL A 37 1.94 3.12 6.73
C VAL A 37 2.96 2.02 6.44
N LEU A 38 3.36 1.27 7.47
CA LEU A 38 4.11 0.03 7.32
C LEU A 38 3.15 -1.16 7.48
N LEU A 39 3.06 -2.02 6.46
CA LEU A 39 2.39 -3.31 6.55
C LEU A 39 3.38 -4.41 6.86
N VAL A 40 3.19 -5.03 8.03
CA VAL A 40 3.91 -6.23 8.44
C VAL A 40 3.13 -7.46 7.96
N GLY A 41 3.65 -8.08 6.91
CA GLY A 41 3.06 -9.20 6.20
C GLY A 41 2.24 -8.76 4.98
N ALA A 42 2.48 -9.41 3.85
CA ALA A 42 1.75 -9.28 2.59
C ALA A 42 0.80 -10.49 2.34
N GLY A 43 0.56 -11.30 3.37
CA GLY A 43 -0.30 -12.48 3.34
C GLY A 43 -1.81 -12.20 3.33
N GLY A 44 -2.62 -13.07 3.92
CA GLY A 44 -4.09 -13.04 3.78
C GLY A 44 -4.77 -11.77 4.31
N LEU A 45 -4.20 -11.16 5.35
CA LEU A 45 -4.69 -9.87 5.89
C LEU A 45 -3.99 -8.68 5.24
N GLY A 46 -2.69 -8.80 5.00
CA GLY A 46 -1.89 -7.74 4.39
C GLY A 46 -2.29 -7.45 2.96
N SER A 47 -2.66 -8.47 2.19
CA SER A 47 -3.10 -8.35 0.80
C SER A 47 -4.27 -7.35 0.62
N PRO A 48 -5.46 -7.58 1.23
CA PRO A 48 -6.56 -6.64 1.10
C PRO A 48 -6.26 -5.29 1.75
N ALA A 49 -5.57 -5.26 2.90
CA ALA A 49 -5.24 -4.01 3.58
C ALA A 49 -4.37 -3.10 2.71
N ALA A 50 -3.26 -3.61 2.18
CA ALA A 50 -2.36 -2.85 1.32
C ALA A 50 -3.05 -2.39 0.03
N PHE A 51 -3.90 -3.24 -0.57
CA PHE A 51 -4.68 -2.87 -1.76
C PHE A 51 -5.54 -1.63 -1.51
N TYR A 52 -6.34 -1.65 -0.43
CA TYR A 52 -7.24 -0.53 -0.13
C TYR A 52 -6.50 0.71 0.38
N LEU A 53 -5.38 0.56 1.09
CA LEU A 53 -4.54 1.70 1.49
C LEU A 53 -3.93 2.39 0.26
N ALA A 54 -3.44 1.62 -0.72
CA ALA A 54 -2.93 2.16 -1.97
C ALA A 54 -4.05 2.86 -2.78
N ALA A 55 -5.22 2.23 -2.88
CA ALA A 55 -6.38 2.79 -3.59
C ALA A 55 -6.95 4.05 -2.91
N ALA A 56 -6.91 4.11 -1.57
CA ALA A 56 -7.33 5.27 -0.79
C ALA A 56 -6.37 6.46 -0.94
N GLY A 57 -5.15 6.22 -1.45
CA GLY A 57 -4.15 7.26 -1.67
C GLY A 57 -3.28 7.52 -0.45
N ILE A 58 -2.95 6.49 0.35
CA ILE A 58 -1.86 6.62 1.32
C ILE A 58 -0.56 6.90 0.57
N GLY A 59 0.09 8.03 0.91
CA GLY A 59 1.23 8.53 0.15
C GLY A 59 2.46 7.64 0.21
N LYS A 60 2.73 7.03 1.36
CA LYS A 60 3.85 6.10 1.55
C LYS A 60 3.39 4.78 2.15
N ILE A 61 3.69 3.67 1.49
CA ILE A 61 3.44 2.32 2.01
C ILE A 61 4.75 1.54 2.05
N GLY A 62 5.15 1.11 3.25
CA GLY A 62 6.19 0.12 3.46
C GLY A 62 5.57 -1.29 3.49
N LEU A 63 6.19 -2.26 2.81
CA LEU A 63 5.80 -3.67 2.89
C LEU A 63 6.96 -4.50 3.42
N ILE A 64 6.74 -5.25 4.49
CA ILE A 64 7.72 -6.21 5.01
C ILE A 64 7.14 -7.63 5.04
N ASP A 65 7.77 -8.56 4.33
CA ASP A 65 7.40 -9.98 4.33
C ASP A 65 8.61 -10.81 3.84
N GLY A 66 8.96 -11.86 4.57
CA GLY A 66 10.09 -12.74 4.25
C GLY A 66 9.72 -13.94 3.36
N ASP A 67 8.42 -14.17 3.11
CA ASP A 67 7.95 -15.34 2.37
C ASP A 67 7.95 -15.13 0.86
N THR A 68 7.81 -16.25 0.14
CA THR A 68 7.48 -16.30 -1.29
C THR A 68 6.02 -16.67 -1.53
N VAL A 69 5.51 -16.35 -2.72
CA VAL A 69 4.16 -16.69 -3.14
C VAL A 69 4.04 -18.21 -3.35
N SER A 70 2.97 -18.81 -2.82
CA SER A 70 2.67 -20.24 -2.99
C SER A 70 1.24 -20.47 -3.46
N LEU A 71 1.00 -21.57 -4.19
CA LEU A 71 -0.31 -21.92 -4.73
C LEU A 71 -1.38 -22.05 -3.64
N SER A 72 -1.04 -22.69 -2.51
CA SER A 72 -1.94 -22.92 -1.36
C SER A 72 -2.30 -21.66 -0.57
N ASN A 73 -1.81 -20.50 -1.01
CA ASN A 73 -2.05 -19.20 -0.39
C ASN A 73 -2.93 -18.29 -1.27
N LEU A 74 -3.07 -18.57 -2.57
CA LEU A 74 -3.76 -17.70 -3.53
C LEU A 74 -5.27 -17.55 -3.27
N GLN A 75 -5.91 -18.51 -2.61
CA GLN A 75 -7.34 -18.44 -2.23
C GLN A 75 -7.68 -17.30 -1.26
N ARG A 76 -6.68 -16.65 -0.65
CA ARG A 76 -6.88 -15.54 0.29
C ARG A 76 -5.88 -14.39 0.14
N GLN A 77 -4.80 -14.55 -0.62
CA GLN A 77 -3.75 -13.53 -0.80
C GLN A 77 -3.94 -12.81 -2.14
N ILE A 78 -4.92 -11.92 -2.20
CA ILE A 78 -5.44 -11.33 -3.44
C ILE A 78 -4.45 -10.39 -4.16
N LEU A 79 -3.33 -10.03 -3.55
CA LEU A 79 -2.26 -9.28 -4.25
C LEU A 79 -1.40 -10.17 -5.14
N HIS A 80 -1.54 -11.48 -5.07
CA HIS A 80 -0.71 -12.42 -5.79
C HIS A 80 -1.53 -13.24 -6.79
N ALA A 81 -0.90 -13.66 -7.88
CA ALA A 81 -1.51 -14.49 -8.89
C ALA A 81 -0.64 -15.71 -9.22
N VAL A 82 -1.19 -16.64 -10.01
CA VAL A 82 -0.48 -17.86 -10.45
C VAL A 82 0.90 -17.57 -11.07
N PRO A 83 1.08 -16.52 -11.91
CA PRO A 83 2.40 -16.19 -12.45
C PRO A 83 3.44 -15.76 -11.40
N ASP A 84 3.02 -15.45 -10.18
CA ASP A 84 3.91 -14.97 -9.13
C ASP A 84 4.46 -16.08 -8.24
N ILE A 85 4.01 -17.33 -8.39
CA ILE A 85 4.44 -18.45 -7.55
C ILE A 85 5.96 -18.56 -7.55
N GLY A 86 6.55 -18.65 -6.35
CA GLY A 86 7.99 -18.68 -6.11
C GLY A 86 8.66 -17.30 -6.01
N ARG A 87 8.00 -16.21 -6.42
CA ARG A 87 8.54 -14.84 -6.26
C ARG A 87 8.37 -14.35 -4.82
N PRO A 88 9.25 -13.46 -4.32
CA PRO A 88 9.04 -12.81 -3.02
C PRO A 88 7.69 -12.09 -2.96
N LYS A 89 6.95 -12.27 -1.86
CA LYS A 89 5.62 -11.65 -1.72
C LYS A 89 5.69 -10.13 -1.82
N VAL A 90 6.69 -9.50 -1.20
CA VAL A 90 6.85 -8.04 -1.24
C VAL A 90 7.05 -7.49 -2.66
N VAL A 91 7.77 -8.21 -3.52
CA VAL A 91 7.98 -7.81 -4.93
C VAL A 91 6.68 -7.95 -5.71
N SER A 92 6.01 -9.11 -5.60
CA SER A 92 4.72 -9.32 -6.25
C SER A 92 3.71 -8.27 -5.81
N ALA A 93 3.56 -8.05 -4.51
CA ALA A 93 2.65 -7.04 -3.96
C ALA A 93 2.97 -5.64 -4.48
N ALA A 94 4.23 -5.21 -4.46
CA ALA A 94 4.61 -3.86 -4.90
C ALA A 94 4.23 -3.58 -6.36
N GLU A 95 4.44 -4.54 -7.26
CA GLU A 95 4.01 -4.41 -8.66
C GLU A 95 2.51 -4.20 -8.79
N LYS A 96 1.70 -4.97 -8.05
CA LYS A 96 0.23 -4.85 -8.11
C LYS A 96 -0.25 -3.54 -7.50
N LEU A 97 0.34 -3.10 -6.39
CA LEU A 97 0.01 -1.82 -5.77
C LEU A 97 0.38 -0.64 -6.66
N LYS A 98 1.54 -0.69 -7.35
CA LYS A 98 1.91 0.33 -8.34
C LYS A 98 0.97 0.36 -9.55
N ALA A 99 0.47 -0.80 -9.99
CA ALA A 99 -0.54 -0.86 -11.05
C ALA A 99 -1.87 -0.23 -10.61
N VAL A 100 -2.25 -0.37 -9.33
CA VAL A 100 -3.44 0.28 -8.75
C VAL A 100 -3.25 1.79 -8.65
N ASN A 101 -2.13 2.23 -8.09
CA ASN A 101 -1.85 3.63 -7.88
C ASN A 101 -0.36 3.93 -8.08
N PRO A 102 0.05 4.44 -9.26
CA PRO A 102 1.46 4.67 -9.57
C PRO A 102 2.10 5.80 -8.75
N GLU A 103 1.29 6.71 -8.21
CA GLU A 103 1.74 7.90 -7.46
C GLU A 103 2.20 7.57 -6.03
N ILE A 104 1.78 6.45 -5.43
CA ILE A 104 2.18 6.10 -4.06
C ILE A 104 3.67 5.77 -3.99
N LYS A 105 4.37 6.20 -2.94
CA LYS A 105 5.73 5.77 -2.67
C LYS A 105 5.70 4.39 -2.00
N LEU A 106 6.37 3.41 -2.61
CA LEU A 106 6.52 2.07 -2.03
C LEU A 106 7.96 1.82 -1.60
N GLU A 107 8.12 1.25 -0.41
CA GLU A 107 9.37 0.72 0.10
C GLU A 107 9.12 -0.76 0.47
N ILE A 108 10.00 -1.67 0.05
CA ILE A 108 9.86 -3.09 0.30
C ILE A 108 11.04 -3.62 1.11
N TYR A 109 10.74 -4.52 2.03
CA TYR A 109 11.70 -5.17 2.92
C TYR A 109 11.47 -6.69 2.84
N GLN A 110 12.39 -7.40 2.19
CA GLN A 110 12.27 -8.85 1.98
C GLN A 110 12.86 -9.62 3.15
N GLU A 111 12.28 -9.45 4.33
CA GLU A 111 12.75 -10.09 5.56
C GLU A 111 11.60 -10.24 6.58
N MET A 112 11.83 -11.02 7.63
CA MET A 112 10.87 -11.20 8.71
C MET A 112 10.99 -10.05 9.71
N PHE A 113 9.87 -9.38 9.99
CA PHE A 113 9.83 -8.32 11.00
C PHE A 113 10.23 -8.87 12.37
N ASN A 114 11.23 -8.23 12.96
CA ASN A 114 11.74 -8.55 14.29
C ASN A 114 12.22 -7.25 14.96
N ARG A 115 12.69 -7.34 16.21
CA ARG A 115 13.12 -6.16 16.97
C ARG A 115 14.23 -5.37 16.28
N GLY A 116 15.23 -6.04 15.70
CA GLY A 116 16.35 -5.36 15.05
C GLY A 116 15.88 -4.57 13.83
N VAL A 117 15.07 -5.19 12.98
CA VAL A 117 14.50 -4.53 11.80
C VAL A 117 13.62 -3.33 12.19
N ALA A 118 12.87 -3.43 13.30
CA ALA A 118 12.02 -2.34 13.77
C ALA A 118 12.80 -1.06 14.15
N GLU A 119 14.07 -1.17 14.52
CA GLU A 119 14.91 -0.02 14.87
C GLU A 119 15.46 0.72 13.63
N GLU A 120 15.36 0.09 12.44
CA GLU A 120 15.88 0.60 11.17
C GLU A 120 14.81 1.25 10.28
N LEU A 121 13.52 1.15 10.65
CA LEU A 121 12.35 1.62 9.90
C LEU A 121 11.80 2.97 10.39
#